data_AF-A0A8S1J3R6-F1
#
_entry.id   AF-A0A8S1J3R6-F1
#
_cell.length_a   1.000
_cell.length_b   1.000
_cell.length_c   1.000
_cell.angle_alpha   90.00
_cell.angle_beta   90.00
_cell.angle_gamma   90.00
#
_symmetry.space_group_name_H-M   'P 1'
#
loop_
_entity.id
_entity.type
_entity.pdbx_description
1 polymer ?
#
loop_
_entity_poly.entity_id
_entity_poly.type
_entity_poly.pdbx_seq_one_letter_code
_entity_poly.pdbx_strand_id
1 'polypeptide(L)'
;MCETATPAIPCGEGPRLITPLADLCLESVAANFERRRCLDALPPQYVSRGLALLPLDLPLEVAGSLGVPDDEVYWRRRACARWRNPCPEAHGGSWKQMYFERNLQDALEGFGGPGGVGEEDLRRLMTYSRRFVVHLCVRRLPSHLDLQIIFDAMVNSPAGLSLCYGMKGVGMEYERTLFGMKLSDCRSLARALERTETLTYLDLSSNLLDDDKTRMLASGLVDNISITHLDLSHNKVADRGVRALARVLDGRSVVATLSLYDNHVHREGGRALARALRGNKSIRDLNLRLNRLGEEGCRSVVDALRANESLRRLNLSANDAGELTAEAMSAVLRRNTVLAELDLSSNAIGDVGGAAIRAALEENSVLRRLDLRDSGVGTDEEAAIEVGGWPAN
;
A
#
# COMPACT_ATOMS: atom_id res chain seq x y z
N MET A 1 9.51 89.76 -37.58
CA MET A 1 10.20 88.70 -38.35
C MET A 1 11.04 87.90 -37.38
N CYS A 2 10.97 86.57 -37.49
CA CYS A 2 11.77 85.53 -36.83
C CYS A 2 11.75 85.44 -35.29
N GLU A 3 10.91 84.55 -34.77
CA GLU A 3 11.30 83.67 -33.67
C GLU A 3 11.15 82.22 -34.13
N THR A 4 12.26 81.49 -34.08
CA THR A 4 12.42 80.10 -34.48
C THR A 4 11.85 79.16 -33.43
N ALA A 5 10.85 78.36 -33.78
CA ALA A 5 10.37 77.27 -32.96
C ALA A 5 11.32 76.06 -33.04
N THR A 6 11.89 75.65 -31.92
CA THR A 6 12.53 74.34 -31.72
C THR A 6 11.44 73.27 -31.55
N PRO A 7 11.51 72.11 -32.24
CA PRO A 7 10.59 71.02 -31.96
C PRO A 7 11.01 70.28 -30.69
N ALA A 8 10.04 70.03 -29.81
CA ALA A 8 10.19 69.21 -28.63
C ALA A 8 10.52 67.76 -29.01
N ILE A 9 11.52 67.18 -28.35
CA ILE A 9 11.87 65.76 -28.43
C ILE A 9 10.79 64.97 -27.66
N PRO A 10 10.14 63.95 -28.25
CA PRO A 10 9.26 63.09 -27.49
C PRO A 10 10.08 62.24 -26.51
N CYS A 11 9.84 62.40 -25.21
CA CYS A 11 10.25 61.42 -24.21
C CYS A 11 9.49 60.10 -24.47
N GLY A 12 10.11 59.20 -25.23
CA GLY A 12 9.56 57.90 -25.57
C GLY A 12 10.49 56.77 -25.16
N GLU A 13 9.92 55.80 -24.45
CA GLU A 13 10.44 54.48 -24.10
C GLU A 13 11.53 54.44 -23.01
N GLY A 14 11.13 53.97 -21.83
CA GLY A 14 12.06 53.43 -20.84
C GLY A 14 12.91 52.31 -21.43
N PRO A 15 13.98 51.86 -20.73
CA PRO A 15 14.97 50.96 -21.31
C PRO A 15 14.32 49.70 -21.88
N ARG A 16 14.57 49.42 -23.17
CA ARG A 16 14.17 48.17 -23.82
C ARG A 16 14.84 47.02 -23.08
N LEU A 17 14.05 46.18 -22.40
CA LEU A 17 14.52 44.93 -21.83
C LEU A 17 14.94 44.00 -22.97
N ILE A 18 16.25 43.89 -23.22
CA ILE A 18 16.81 42.93 -24.17
C ILE A 18 16.88 41.58 -23.46
N THR A 19 16.19 40.57 -24.00
CA THR A 19 16.28 39.20 -23.50
C THR A 19 17.73 38.69 -23.60
N PRO A 20 18.33 38.20 -22.52
CA PRO A 20 19.68 37.64 -22.55
C PRO A 20 19.81 36.51 -23.58
N LEU A 21 20.93 36.44 -24.31
CA LEU A 21 21.19 35.36 -25.26
C LEU A 21 21.08 33.97 -24.62
N ALA A 22 21.51 33.85 -23.36
CA ALA A 22 21.39 32.61 -22.60
C ALA A 22 19.93 32.12 -22.49
N ASP A 23 18.96 33.03 -22.36
CA ASP A 23 17.55 32.70 -22.20
C ASP A 23 16.97 32.21 -23.53
N LEU A 24 17.31 32.89 -24.63
CA LEU A 24 16.96 32.46 -26.00
C LEU A 24 17.56 31.08 -26.34
N CYS A 25 18.81 30.84 -25.92
CA CYS A 25 19.44 29.53 -26.09
C CYS A 25 18.71 28.44 -25.32
N LEU A 26 18.29 28.70 -24.08
CA LEU A 26 17.56 27.73 -23.26
C LEU A 26 16.17 27.43 -23.81
N GLU A 27 15.45 28.43 -24.30
CA GLU A 27 14.16 28.25 -25.00
C GLU A 27 14.33 27.34 -26.23
N SER A 28 15.37 27.58 -27.02
CA SER A 28 15.68 26.75 -28.20
C SER A 28 16.04 25.31 -27.81
N VAL A 29 16.83 25.12 -26.75
CA VAL A 29 17.15 23.79 -26.20
C VAL A 29 15.89 23.07 -25.77
N ALA A 30 14.99 23.73 -25.03
CA ALA A 30 13.75 23.14 -24.57
C ALA A 30 12.81 22.76 -25.72
N ALA A 31 12.63 23.65 -26.70
CA ALA A 31 11.76 23.41 -27.86
C ALA A 31 12.24 22.25 -28.75
N ASN A 32 13.55 21.97 -28.77
CA ASN A 32 14.15 20.91 -29.58
C ASN A 32 14.51 19.66 -28.77
N PHE A 33 14.19 19.61 -27.47
CA PHE A 33 14.69 18.58 -26.57
C PHE A 33 14.31 17.15 -26.99
N GLU A 34 13.10 16.95 -27.52
CA GLU A 34 12.64 15.65 -28.01
C GLU A 34 13.56 15.09 -29.10
N ARG A 35 14.04 15.95 -30.00
CA ARG A 35 14.97 15.59 -31.08
C ARG A 35 16.43 15.57 -30.62
N ARG A 36 16.78 16.42 -29.65
CA ARG A 36 18.15 16.61 -29.18
C ARG A 36 18.21 16.72 -27.66
N ARG A 37 18.48 15.59 -27.01
CA ARG A 37 18.68 15.48 -25.56
C ARG A 37 20.04 16.06 -25.19
N CYS A 38 20.07 17.30 -24.69
CA CYS A 38 21.31 18.02 -24.43
C CYS A 38 21.30 18.82 -23.11
N LEU A 39 20.42 18.48 -22.17
CA LEU A 39 20.39 19.11 -20.85
C LEU A 39 21.64 18.82 -20.03
N ASP A 40 22.20 17.62 -20.20
CA ASP A 40 23.47 17.17 -19.62
C ASP A 40 24.68 17.94 -20.15
N ALA A 41 24.58 18.50 -21.37
CA ALA A 41 25.60 19.34 -21.97
C ALA A 41 25.52 20.81 -21.52
N LEU A 42 24.47 21.21 -20.80
CA LEU A 42 24.35 22.58 -20.29
C LEU A 42 25.28 22.79 -19.09
N PRO A 43 25.84 24.00 -18.91
CA PRO A 43 26.52 24.36 -17.67
C PRO A 43 25.57 24.16 -16.47
N PRO A 44 26.04 23.65 -15.32
CA PRO A 44 25.19 23.30 -14.18
C PRO A 44 24.23 24.39 -13.73
N GLN A 45 24.65 25.67 -13.76
CA GLN A 45 23.80 26.80 -13.37
C GLN A 45 22.56 27.01 -14.26
N TYR A 46 22.54 26.44 -15.46
CA TYR A 46 21.43 26.59 -16.41
C TYR A 46 20.51 25.36 -16.48
N VAL A 47 20.89 24.23 -15.87
CA VAL A 47 20.12 22.97 -15.96
C VAL A 47 18.71 23.14 -15.38
N SER A 48 18.58 23.70 -14.18
CA SER A 48 17.26 23.91 -13.54
C SER A 48 16.38 24.87 -14.35
N ARG A 49 16.97 25.89 -14.99
CA ARG A 49 16.25 26.80 -15.88
C ARG A 49 15.80 26.10 -17.16
N GLY A 50 16.65 25.25 -17.74
CA GLY A 50 16.30 24.40 -18.89
C GLY A 50 15.16 23.44 -18.57
N LEU A 51 15.21 22.76 -17.43
CA LEU A 51 14.14 21.88 -16.94
C LEU A 51 12.81 22.62 -16.75
N ALA A 52 12.86 23.88 -16.28
CA ALA A 52 11.70 24.74 -16.12
C ALA A 52 11.09 25.23 -17.45
N LEU A 53 11.79 25.07 -18.57
CA LEU A 53 11.31 25.44 -19.90
C LEU A 53 10.86 24.24 -20.74
N LEU A 54 11.20 23.01 -20.35
CA LEU A 54 10.78 21.81 -21.08
C LEU A 54 9.24 21.75 -21.27
N PRO A 55 8.76 21.31 -22.44
CA PRO A 55 7.35 21.02 -22.69
C PRO A 55 6.82 19.90 -21.78
N LEU A 56 5.59 20.03 -21.28
CA LEU A 56 4.99 19.07 -20.34
C LEU A 56 4.35 17.84 -21.03
N ASP A 57 4.23 17.89 -22.35
CA ASP A 57 3.66 16.87 -23.22
C ASP A 57 4.72 15.93 -23.83
N LEU A 58 6.00 16.09 -23.46
CA LEU A 58 7.07 15.18 -23.90
C LEU A 58 6.70 13.71 -23.65
N PRO A 59 6.95 12.80 -24.62
CA PRO A 59 6.74 11.36 -24.43
C PRO A 59 7.42 10.86 -23.16
N LEU A 60 6.78 9.94 -22.43
CA LEU A 60 7.27 9.50 -21.12
C LEU A 60 8.59 8.72 -21.23
N GLU A 61 8.85 8.11 -22.37
CA GLU A 61 10.11 7.44 -22.73
C GLU A 61 11.26 8.45 -22.87
N VAL A 62 10.96 9.67 -23.28
CA VAL A 62 11.93 10.77 -23.40
C VAL A 62 12.09 11.45 -22.03
N ALA A 63 10.98 11.86 -21.42
CA ALA A 63 10.97 12.55 -20.14
C ALA A 63 11.46 11.69 -18.97
N GLY A 64 11.28 10.36 -19.01
CA GLY A 64 11.78 9.44 -17.99
C GLY A 64 13.31 9.46 -17.85
N SER A 65 14.03 9.86 -18.90
CA SER A 65 15.50 9.84 -18.98
C SER A 65 16.05 11.20 -19.43
N LEU A 66 15.84 12.24 -18.62
CA LEU A 66 16.31 13.61 -18.93
C LEU A 66 17.84 13.77 -18.88
N GLY A 67 18.57 12.75 -18.40
CA GLY A 67 20.04 12.74 -18.41
C GLY A 67 20.68 13.61 -17.32
N VAL A 68 19.89 14.10 -16.37
CA VAL A 68 20.35 14.95 -15.26
C VAL A 68 19.92 14.35 -13.91
N PRO A 69 20.72 14.51 -12.84
CA PRO A 69 20.49 13.83 -11.56
C PRO A 69 19.31 14.39 -10.75
N ASP A 70 18.95 15.66 -10.92
CA ASP A 70 17.82 16.31 -10.25
C ASP A 70 16.84 16.88 -11.28
N ASP A 71 15.89 16.05 -11.70
CA ASP A 71 14.84 16.41 -12.66
C ASP A 71 13.47 16.67 -11.99
N GLU A 72 13.43 16.75 -10.67
CA GLU A 72 12.20 16.87 -9.87
C GLU A 72 11.40 18.15 -10.20
N VAL A 73 12.08 19.23 -10.59
CA VAL A 73 11.43 20.49 -11.02
C VAL A 73 10.51 20.26 -12.23
N TYR A 74 10.94 19.44 -13.20
CA TYR A 74 10.13 19.12 -14.37
C TYR A 74 8.91 18.29 -13.98
N TRP A 75 9.12 17.24 -13.18
CA TRP A 75 8.06 16.34 -12.75
C TRP A 75 7.02 17.01 -11.86
N ARG A 76 7.45 17.94 -10.99
CA ARG A 76 6.54 18.79 -10.21
C ARG A 76 5.63 19.61 -11.11
N ARG A 77 6.19 20.30 -12.12
CA ARG A 77 5.39 21.09 -13.08
C ARG A 77 4.40 20.20 -13.83
N ARG A 78 4.88 19.06 -14.34
CA ARG A 78 4.05 18.10 -15.09
C ARG A 78 2.92 17.52 -14.24
N ALA A 79 3.21 17.15 -13.00
CA ALA A 79 2.22 16.63 -12.06
C ALA A 79 1.16 17.68 -11.70
N CYS A 80 1.57 18.90 -11.35
CA CYS A 80 0.65 20.00 -11.01
C CYS A 80 -0.23 20.44 -12.19
N ALA A 81 0.25 20.28 -13.43
CA ALA A 81 -0.56 20.53 -14.62
C ALA A 81 -1.64 19.46 -14.85
N ARG A 82 -1.39 18.22 -14.42
CA ARG A 82 -2.30 17.08 -14.64
C ARG A 82 -3.28 16.85 -13.49
N TRP A 83 -2.82 16.99 -12.25
CA TRP A 83 -3.62 16.69 -11.05
C TRP A 83 -3.72 17.90 -10.13
N ARG A 84 -4.91 18.12 -9.57
CA ARG A 84 -5.20 19.26 -8.68
C ARG A 84 -4.40 19.23 -7.38
N ASN A 85 -4.32 18.06 -6.75
CA ASN A 85 -3.62 17.84 -5.47
C ASN A 85 -2.65 16.66 -5.62
N PRO A 86 -1.46 16.89 -6.19
CA PRO A 86 -0.38 15.91 -6.20
C PRO A 86 0.30 15.84 -4.82
N CYS A 87 0.67 14.64 -4.38
CA CYS A 87 1.27 14.40 -3.06
C CYS A 87 2.47 13.46 -3.23
N PRO A 88 3.69 13.97 -3.46
CA PRO A 88 4.89 13.14 -3.60
C PRO A 88 5.26 12.38 -2.31
N GLU A 89 4.83 12.86 -1.14
CA GLU A 89 5.13 12.24 0.16
C GLU A 89 4.56 10.81 0.26
N ALA A 90 3.43 10.54 -0.39
CA ALA A 90 2.86 9.19 -0.48
C ALA A 90 3.63 8.26 -1.43
N HIS A 91 4.65 8.77 -2.13
CA HIS A 91 5.39 8.10 -3.21
C HIS A 91 6.90 8.32 -3.03
N GLY A 92 7.39 8.12 -1.81
CA GLY A 92 8.83 8.21 -1.49
C GLY A 92 9.42 9.63 -1.50
N GLY A 93 8.58 10.67 -1.61
CA GLY A 93 9.01 12.06 -1.69
C GLY A 93 9.51 12.50 -3.06
N SER A 94 9.36 11.68 -4.11
CA SER A 94 9.76 12.00 -5.49
C SER A 94 8.54 12.32 -6.35
N TRP A 95 8.56 13.49 -7.01
CA TRP A 95 7.56 13.86 -8.02
C TRP A 95 7.62 12.96 -9.24
N LYS A 96 8.82 12.50 -9.61
CA LYS A 96 9.00 11.56 -10.71
C LYS A 96 8.33 10.22 -10.41
N GLN A 97 8.66 9.61 -9.28
CA GLN A 97 8.02 8.37 -8.83
C GLN A 97 6.51 8.53 -8.77
N MET A 98 6.02 9.58 -8.10
CA MET A 98 4.58 9.85 -7.99
C MET A 98 3.90 9.95 -9.35
N TYR A 99 4.52 10.69 -10.29
CA TYR A 99 3.95 10.86 -11.62
C TYR A 99 3.79 9.52 -12.33
N PHE A 100 4.83 8.67 -12.33
CA PHE A 100 4.77 7.37 -13.00
C PHE A 100 3.76 6.42 -12.34
N GLU A 101 3.76 6.33 -11.01
CA GLU A 101 2.83 5.48 -10.26
C GLU A 101 1.38 5.91 -10.48
N ARG A 102 1.08 7.21 -10.35
CA ARG A 102 -0.27 7.74 -10.53
C ARG A 102 -0.72 7.73 -11.99
N ASN A 103 0.18 7.97 -12.93
CA ASN A 103 -0.15 7.88 -14.37
C ASN A 103 -0.47 6.43 -14.77
N LEU A 104 0.28 5.46 -14.26
CA LEU A 104 0.01 4.05 -14.51
C LEU A 104 -1.30 3.60 -13.81
N GLN A 105 -1.55 4.06 -12.58
CA GLN A 105 -2.83 3.87 -11.90
C GLN A 105 -3.99 4.39 -12.76
N ASP A 106 -3.93 5.65 -13.23
CA ASP A 106 -5.01 6.27 -14.02
C ASP A 106 -5.26 5.47 -15.32
N ALA A 107 -4.20 4.96 -15.96
CA ALA A 107 -4.33 4.14 -17.17
C ALA A 107 -4.96 2.77 -16.90
N LEU A 108 -4.60 2.10 -15.81
CA LEU A 108 -5.19 0.83 -15.40
C LEU A 108 -6.65 1.00 -14.97
N GLU A 109 -6.99 2.05 -14.21
CA GLU A 109 -8.37 2.35 -13.82
C GLU A 109 -9.25 2.78 -15.01
N GLY A 110 -8.65 3.29 -16.09
CA GLY A 110 -9.32 3.69 -17.33
C GLY A 110 -9.39 2.61 -18.41
N PHE A 111 -8.80 1.43 -18.16
CA PHE A 111 -8.73 0.36 -19.15
C PHE A 111 -10.11 -0.12 -19.58
N GLY A 112 -10.31 -0.31 -20.89
CA GLY A 112 -11.59 -0.74 -21.47
C GLY A 112 -12.71 0.30 -21.44
N GLY A 113 -12.47 1.51 -20.91
CA GLY A 113 -13.42 2.62 -20.91
C GLY A 113 -13.39 3.47 -22.19
N PRO A 114 -14.38 4.37 -22.41
CA PRO A 114 -14.37 5.32 -23.51
C PRO A 114 -13.13 6.23 -23.45
N GLY A 115 -12.31 6.21 -24.50
CA GLY A 115 -11.03 6.95 -24.52
C GLY A 115 -9.93 6.35 -23.64
N GLY A 116 -10.12 5.11 -23.15
CA GLY A 116 -9.12 4.35 -22.42
C GLY A 116 -7.95 3.91 -23.29
N VAL A 117 -6.84 3.56 -22.62
CA VAL A 117 -5.62 3.10 -23.28
C VAL A 117 -5.81 1.67 -23.78
N GLY A 118 -5.42 1.37 -25.02
CA GLY A 118 -5.43 0.01 -25.55
C GLY A 118 -4.43 -0.90 -24.83
N GLU A 119 -4.60 -2.22 -24.95
CA GLU A 119 -3.74 -3.19 -24.24
C GLU A 119 -2.25 -3.06 -24.61
N GLU A 120 -1.93 -2.83 -25.88
CA GLU A 120 -0.55 -2.66 -26.34
C GLU A 120 0.09 -1.38 -25.77
N ASP A 121 -0.65 -0.27 -25.78
CA ASP A 121 -0.18 1.00 -25.23
C ASP A 121 -0.03 0.92 -23.70
N LEU A 122 -0.93 0.20 -23.02
CA LEU A 122 -0.82 -0.08 -21.59
C LEU A 122 0.43 -0.91 -21.28
N ARG A 123 0.71 -1.94 -22.09
CA ARG A 123 1.94 -2.75 -21.97
C ARG A 123 3.19 -1.91 -22.19
N ARG A 124 3.21 -1.01 -23.18
CA ARG A 124 4.32 -0.07 -23.39
C ARG A 124 4.49 0.85 -22.20
N LEU A 125 3.39 1.43 -21.69
CA LEU A 125 3.34 2.26 -20.50
C LEU A 125 3.95 1.59 -19.28
N MET A 126 3.54 0.36 -18.98
CA MET A 126 4.13 -0.45 -17.92
C MET A 126 5.62 -0.68 -18.13
N THR A 127 6.02 -1.11 -19.32
CA THR A 127 7.41 -1.46 -19.64
C THR A 127 8.40 -0.33 -19.34
N TYR A 128 8.07 0.92 -19.66
CA TYR A 128 8.96 2.05 -19.34
C TYR A 128 8.78 2.55 -17.91
N SER A 129 7.57 2.47 -17.34
CA SER A 129 7.26 2.98 -16.00
C SER A 129 7.89 2.13 -14.89
N ARG A 130 8.12 0.84 -15.14
CA ARG A 130 8.65 -0.13 -14.15
C ARG A 130 9.92 0.31 -13.42
N ARG A 131 10.75 1.17 -14.03
CA ARG A 131 11.99 1.69 -13.43
C ARG A 131 11.75 2.75 -12.35
N PHE A 132 10.57 3.34 -12.34
CA PHE A 132 10.19 4.45 -11.48
C PHE A 132 9.01 4.11 -10.57
N VAL A 133 8.37 2.96 -10.79
CA VAL A 133 7.25 2.45 -9.99
C VAL A 133 7.78 1.50 -8.92
N VAL A 134 7.59 1.87 -7.65
CA VAL A 134 7.92 1.06 -6.48
C VAL A 134 6.65 0.44 -5.91
N HIS A 135 5.58 1.24 -5.79
CA HIS A 135 4.27 0.82 -5.31
C HIS A 135 3.18 1.17 -6.33
N LEU A 136 2.50 0.14 -6.85
CA LEU A 136 1.38 0.32 -7.76
C LEU A 136 0.06 0.14 -7.00
N CYS A 137 -0.68 1.24 -6.81
CA CYS A 137 -1.99 1.24 -6.18
C CYS A 137 -3.08 1.46 -7.23
N VAL A 138 -3.89 0.44 -7.50
CA VAL A 138 -5.05 0.52 -8.41
C VAL A 138 -6.32 0.40 -7.58
N ARG A 139 -7.05 1.50 -7.43
CA ARG A 139 -8.21 1.55 -6.50
C ARG A 139 -9.48 0.98 -7.12
N ARG A 140 -9.55 0.96 -8.45
CA ARG A 140 -10.71 0.52 -9.23
C ARG A 140 -10.24 -0.15 -10.52
N LEU A 141 -9.83 -1.40 -10.40
CA LEU A 141 -9.45 -2.20 -11.56
C LEU A 141 -10.70 -2.84 -12.18
N PRO A 142 -10.92 -2.68 -13.50
CA PRO A 142 -11.99 -3.38 -14.19
C PRO A 142 -11.75 -4.90 -14.25
N SER A 143 -12.79 -5.69 -13.95
CA SER A 143 -12.77 -7.18 -13.90
C SER A 143 -12.71 -7.89 -15.27
N HIS A 144 -11.85 -7.41 -16.17
CA HIS A 144 -11.59 -7.98 -17.51
C HIS A 144 -10.13 -7.86 -17.96
N LEU A 145 -9.25 -7.23 -17.18
CA LEU A 145 -7.81 -7.20 -17.44
C LEU A 145 -7.17 -8.50 -16.93
N ASP A 146 -6.46 -9.23 -17.79
CA ASP A 146 -5.62 -10.34 -17.36
C ASP A 146 -4.39 -9.81 -16.63
N LEU A 147 -4.33 -9.99 -15.31
CA LEU A 147 -3.24 -9.48 -14.48
C LEU A 147 -1.85 -9.96 -14.89
N GLN A 148 -1.73 -11.08 -15.63
CA GLN A 148 -0.45 -11.53 -16.18
C GLN A 148 0.27 -10.43 -16.98
N ILE A 149 -0.49 -9.57 -17.68
CA ILE A 149 0.10 -8.46 -18.44
C ILE A 149 0.93 -7.52 -17.57
N ILE A 150 0.52 -7.30 -16.31
CA ILE A 150 1.23 -6.44 -15.37
C ILE A 150 2.56 -7.08 -15.04
N PHE A 151 2.57 -8.35 -14.64
CA PHE A 151 3.78 -9.06 -14.23
C PHE A 151 4.75 -9.30 -15.39
N ASP A 152 4.23 -9.54 -16.60
CA ASP A 152 5.04 -9.67 -17.81
C ASP A 152 5.70 -8.35 -18.22
N ALA A 153 4.97 -7.23 -18.13
CA ALA A 153 5.47 -5.92 -18.56
C ALA A 153 6.37 -5.27 -17.50
N MET A 154 6.02 -5.45 -16.23
CA MET A 154 6.69 -4.84 -15.09
C MET A 154 7.81 -5.72 -14.52
N VAL A 155 8.49 -6.57 -15.30
CA VAL A 155 9.52 -7.50 -14.76
C VAL A 155 10.46 -6.81 -13.75
N ASN A 156 10.61 -7.43 -12.59
CA ASN A 156 11.35 -6.95 -11.41
C ASN A 156 10.75 -5.70 -10.71
N SER A 157 9.46 -5.44 -10.90
CA SER A 157 8.67 -4.36 -10.31
C SER A 157 7.17 -4.75 -10.33
N PRO A 158 6.30 -4.14 -9.52
CA PRO A 158 6.59 -3.29 -8.37
C PRO A 158 6.99 -4.10 -7.13
N ALA A 159 7.59 -3.42 -6.15
CA ALA A 159 7.84 -4.00 -4.83
C ALA A 159 6.54 -4.09 -3.99
N GLY A 160 5.55 -3.25 -4.28
CA GLY A 160 4.21 -3.34 -3.70
C GLY A 160 3.08 -3.17 -4.70
N LEU A 161 2.01 -3.93 -4.49
CA LEU A 161 0.82 -3.95 -5.34
C LEU A 161 -0.44 -3.91 -4.46
N SER A 162 -1.23 -2.85 -4.59
CA SER A 162 -2.58 -2.77 -4.02
C SER A 162 -3.58 -2.80 -5.16
N LEU A 163 -4.50 -3.77 -5.14
CA LEU A 163 -5.56 -3.89 -6.14
C LEU A 163 -6.91 -3.87 -5.45
N CYS A 164 -7.80 -2.98 -5.88
CA CYS A 164 -9.22 -3.01 -5.53
C CYS A 164 -10.04 -2.98 -6.82
N TYR A 165 -10.98 -3.93 -6.95
CA TYR A 165 -11.79 -4.10 -8.16
C TYR A 165 -13.10 -3.31 -8.06
N GLY A 166 -13.35 -2.50 -9.09
CA GLY A 166 -14.53 -1.63 -9.14
C GLY A 166 -14.55 -0.75 -10.38
N MET A 167 -15.61 0.04 -10.52
CA MET A 167 -15.85 0.91 -11.68
C MET A 167 -16.11 2.36 -11.26
N LYS A 168 -15.75 3.33 -12.12
CA LYS A 168 -16.15 4.75 -11.97
C LYS A 168 -17.44 5.04 -12.74
N GLY A 169 -18.19 6.03 -12.29
CA GLY A 169 -19.27 6.62 -13.07
C GLY A 169 -20.46 5.70 -13.32
N VAL A 170 -20.65 4.67 -12.49
CA VAL A 170 -21.72 3.67 -12.63
C VAL A 170 -23.13 4.30 -12.64
N GLY A 171 -23.29 5.49 -12.04
CA GLY A 171 -24.58 6.19 -12.06
C GLY A 171 -25.69 5.32 -11.49
N MET A 172 -26.81 5.22 -12.22
CA MET A 172 -27.96 4.37 -11.84
C MET A 172 -27.84 2.93 -12.36
N GLU A 173 -26.82 2.60 -13.15
CA GLU A 173 -26.58 1.26 -13.74
C GLU A 173 -25.77 0.38 -12.78
N TYR A 174 -26.12 0.42 -11.50
CA TYR A 174 -25.42 -0.33 -10.47
C TYR A 174 -25.66 -1.83 -10.62
N GLU A 175 -24.58 -2.57 -10.87
CA GLU A 175 -24.54 -4.02 -10.74
C GLU A 175 -23.45 -4.44 -9.75
N ARG A 176 -23.82 -5.27 -8.76
CA ARG A 176 -22.90 -5.77 -7.74
C ARG A 176 -21.71 -6.54 -8.34
N THR A 177 -21.90 -7.16 -9.50
CA THR A 177 -20.90 -7.91 -10.28
C THR A 177 -19.77 -7.05 -10.83
N LEU A 178 -19.93 -5.72 -10.85
CA LEU A 178 -18.90 -4.76 -11.26
C LEU A 178 -17.82 -4.55 -10.20
N PHE A 179 -18.01 -5.08 -8.99
CA PHE A 179 -17.14 -4.87 -7.84
C PHE A 179 -16.57 -6.19 -7.33
N GLY A 180 -15.37 -6.11 -6.78
CA GLY A 180 -14.65 -7.25 -6.25
C GLY A 180 -14.05 -8.16 -7.34
N MET A 181 -13.16 -9.04 -6.89
CA MET A 181 -12.45 -9.97 -7.76
C MET A 181 -13.36 -11.11 -8.19
N LYS A 182 -13.29 -11.49 -9.47
CA LYS A 182 -13.82 -12.76 -9.95
C LYS A 182 -12.81 -13.88 -9.67
N LEU A 183 -13.28 -15.12 -9.69
CA LEU A 183 -12.40 -16.29 -9.54
C LEU A 183 -11.36 -16.40 -10.67
N SER A 184 -11.68 -15.90 -11.87
CA SER A 184 -10.73 -15.76 -12.99
C SER A 184 -9.56 -14.86 -12.63
N ASP A 185 -9.84 -13.73 -11.98
CA ASP A 185 -8.86 -12.73 -11.60
C ASP A 185 -7.93 -13.29 -10.53
N CYS A 186 -8.49 -14.02 -9.55
CA CYS A 186 -7.71 -14.74 -8.54
C CYS A 186 -6.82 -15.81 -9.16
N ARG A 187 -7.30 -16.51 -10.20
CA ARG A 187 -6.51 -17.54 -10.90
C ARG A 187 -5.35 -16.93 -11.69
N SER A 188 -5.61 -15.82 -12.39
CA SER A 188 -4.56 -15.07 -13.08
C SER A 188 -3.54 -14.55 -12.08
N LEU A 189 -3.98 -13.93 -10.98
CA LEU A 189 -3.08 -13.44 -9.94
C LEU A 189 -2.27 -14.58 -9.32
N ALA A 190 -2.87 -15.71 -8.94
CA ALA A 190 -2.17 -16.84 -8.35
C ALA A 190 -0.99 -17.30 -9.21
N ARG A 191 -1.17 -17.44 -10.53
CA ARG A 191 -0.08 -17.80 -11.46
C ARG A 191 1.05 -16.78 -11.50
N ALA A 192 0.72 -15.49 -11.37
CA ALA A 192 1.72 -14.43 -11.30
C ALA A 192 2.49 -14.46 -9.98
N LEU A 193 1.80 -14.72 -8.87
CA LEU A 193 2.41 -14.81 -7.54
C LEU A 193 3.41 -15.98 -7.43
N GLU A 194 3.19 -17.09 -8.15
CA GLU A 194 4.14 -18.21 -8.21
C GLU A 194 5.50 -17.82 -8.80
N ARG A 195 5.55 -16.77 -9.63
CA ARG A 195 6.73 -16.40 -10.43
C ARG A 195 7.37 -15.09 -10.00
N THR A 196 6.71 -14.33 -9.13
CA THR A 196 7.20 -13.02 -8.73
C THR A 196 8.25 -13.13 -7.63
N GLU A 197 9.42 -12.56 -7.87
CA GLU A 197 10.53 -12.52 -6.92
C GLU A 197 10.73 -11.14 -6.29
N THR A 198 10.02 -10.11 -6.80
CA THR A 198 10.21 -8.71 -6.37
C THR A 198 9.05 -8.15 -5.57
N LEU A 199 7.86 -8.73 -5.71
CA LEU A 199 6.69 -8.26 -4.99
C LEU A 199 6.78 -8.67 -3.51
N THR A 200 6.90 -7.68 -2.62
CA THR A 200 7.02 -7.89 -1.17
C THR A 200 5.76 -7.51 -0.41
N TYR A 201 4.95 -6.62 -0.97
CA TYR A 201 3.71 -6.11 -0.38
C TYR A 201 2.54 -6.35 -1.33
N LEU A 202 1.55 -7.11 -0.87
CA LEU A 202 0.33 -7.39 -1.61
C LEU A 202 -0.89 -7.03 -0.76
N ASP A 203 -1.67 -6.08 -1.26
CA ASP A 203 -2.93 -5.65 -0.65
C ASP A 203 -4.09 -5.93 -1.61
N LEU A 204 -4.97 -6.81 -1.16
CA LEU A 204 -6.20 -7.20 -1.83
C LEU A 204 -7.41 -6.92 -0.92
N SER A 205 -7.31 -5.91 -0.07
CA SER A 205 -8.42 -5.50 0.78
C SER A 205 -9.64 -5.06 -0.04
N SER A 206 -10.84 -5.23 0.51
CA SER A 206 -12.10 -4.77 -0.10
C SER A 206 -12.43 -5.38 -1.49
N ASN A 207 -12.07 -6.65 -1.73
CA ASN A 207 -12.25 -7.32 -3.02
C ASN A 207 -13.33 -8.41 -3.05
N LEU A 208 -14.18 -8.51 -2.02
CA LEU A 208 -15.19 -9.55 -1.91
C LEU A 208 -14.61 -10.97 -2.06
N LEU A 209 -13.40 -11.19 -1.53
CA LEU A 209 -12.73 -12.49 -1.51
C LEU A 209 -13.47 -13.41 -0.54
N ASP A 210 -13.99 -14.52 -1.06
CA ASP A 210 -14.57 -15.61 -0.27
C ASP A 210 -13.58 -16.79 -0.19
N ASP A 211 -13.97 -17.85 0.51
CA ASP A 211 -13.13 -19.04 0.72
C ASP A 211 -12.56 -19.65 -0.58
N ASP A 212 -13.34 -19.68 -1.67
CA ASP A 212 -12.91 -20.28 -2.93
C ASP A 212 -11.87 -19.38 -3.63
N LYS A 213 -12.09 -18.06 -3.62
CA LYS A 213 -11.13 -17.08 -4.14
C LYS A 213 -9.85 -17.06 -3.31
N THR A 214 -9.96 -17.06 -1.99
CA THR A 214 -8.80 -17.12 -1.08
C THR A 214 -8.01 -18.40 -1.26
N ARG A 215 -8.69 -19.54 -1.45
CA ARG A 215 -8.02 -20.81 -1.74
C ARG A 215 -7.26 -20.75 -3.07
N MET A 216 -7.82 -20.11 -4.10
CA MET A 216 -7.14 -19.91 -5.38
C MET A 216 -5.89 -19.05 -5.21
N LEU A 217 -5.98 -17.94 -4.48
CA LEU A 217 -4.81 -17.09 -4.20
C LEU A 217 -3.75 -17.83 -3.38
N ALA A 218 -4.17 -18.59 -2.37
CA ALA A 218 -3.28 -19.38 -1.52
C ALA A 218 -2.47 -20.41 -2.31
N SER A 219 -2.97 -20.93 -3.43
CA SER A 219 -2.20 -21.86 -4.26
C SER A 219 -0.99 -21.20 -4.92
N GLY A 220 -1.08 -19.90 -5.24
CA GLY A 220 0.05 -19.14 -5.78
C GLY A 220 0.99 -18.57 -4.73
N LEU A 221 0.59 -18.60 -3.45
CA LEU A 221 1.35 -18.06 -2.33
C LEU A 221 2.14 -19.14 -1.56
N VAL A 222 1.75 -20.41 -1.64
CA VAL A 222 2.27 -21.47 -0.76
C VAL A 222 3.79 -21.67 -0.87
N ASP A 223 4.37 -21.49 -2.06
CA ASP A 223 5.81 -21.57 -2.29
C ASP A 223 6.41 -20.20 -2.69
N ASN A 224 5.66 -19.11 -2.52
CA ASN A 224 6.16 -17.76 -2.80
C ASN A 224 7.20 -17.36 -1.73
N ILE A 225 8.30 -16.77 -2.19
CA ILE A 225 9.47 -16.43 -1.36
C ILE A 225 9.68 -14.93 -1.15
N SER A 226 8.84 -14.08 -1.74
CA SER A 226 9.03 -12.63 -1.81
C SER A 226 8.02 -11.85 -0.97
N ILE A 227 6.78 -12.32 -0.88
CA ILE A 227 5.66 -11.58 -0.25
C ILE A 227 5.76 -11.70 1.26
N THR A 228 6.17 -10.61 1.89
CA THR A 228 6.31 -10.49 3.35
C THR A 228 5.09 -9.81 3.98
N HIS A 229 4.33 -9.04 3.21
CA HIS A 229 3.13 -8.34 3.69
C HIS A 229 1.93 -8.73 2.83
N LEU A 230 0.92 -9.32 3.47
CA LEU A 230 -0.31 -9.76 2.82
C LEU A 230 -1.51 -9.16 3.55
N ASP A 231 -2.24 -8.27 2.87
CA ASP A 231 -3.47 -7.67 3.36
C ASP A 231 -4.68 -8.24 2.61
N LEU A 232 -5.57 -8.92 3.35
CA LEU A 232 -6.84 -9.47 2.87
C LEU A 232 -8.02 -8.89 3.66
N SER A 233 -7.88 -7.69 4.21
CA SER A 233 -8.90 -7.04 5.07
C SER A 233 -10.19 -6.70 4.31
N HIS A 234 -11.30 -6.52 5.03
CA HIS A 234 -12.59 -6.12 4.45
C HIS A 234 -13.07 -7.06 3.32
N ASN A 235 -12.94 -8.37 3.54
CA ASN A 235 -13.34 -9.40 2.60
C ASN A 235 -14.37 -10.33 3.25
N LYS A 236 -14.62 -11.48 2.63
CA LYS A 236 -15.55 -12.51 3.10
C LYS A 236 -14.82 -13.82 3.39
N VAL A 237 -13.55 -13.75 3.78
CA VAL A 237 -12.74 -14.93 4.08
C VAL A 237 -13.27 -15.58 5.35
N ALA A 238 -13.60 -16.86 5.28
CA ALA A 238 -14.08 -17.66 6.39
C ALA A 238 -13.15 -18.85 6.65
N ASP A 239 -13.61 -19.83 7.43
CA ASP A 239 -12.77 -20.89 7.97
C ASP A 239 -12.09 -21.75 6.89
N ARG A 240 -12.70 -21.96 5.73
CA ARG A 240 -12.06 -22.77 4.66
C ARG A 240 -10.97 -21.98 3.96
N GLY A 241 -11.17 -20.67 3.74
CA GLY A 241 -10.16 -19.77 3.19
C GLY A 241 -8.98 -19.63 4.15
N VAL A 242 -9.23 -19.44 5.44
CA VAL A 242 -8.18 -19.41 6.47
C VAL A 242 -7.43 -20.72 6.57
N ARG A 243 -8.09 -21.87 6.42
CA ARG A 243 -7.39 -23.17 6.36
C ARG A 243 -6.44 -23.27 5.17
N ALA A 244 -6.74 -22.62 4.04
CA ALA A 244 -5.82 -22.53 2.92
C ALA A 244 -4.65 -21.61 3.23
N LEU A 245 -4.91 -20.43 3.82
CA LEU A 245 -3.85 -19.50 4.27
C LEU A 245 -2.94 -20.13 5.34
N ALA A 246 -3.47 -20.95 6.24
CA ALA A 246 -2.68 -21.67 7.23
C ALA A 246 -1.61 -22.59 6.61
N ARG A 247 -1.79 -23.04 5.35
CA ARG A 247 -0.76 -23.78 4.60
C ARG A 247 0.31 -22.86 4.02
N VAL A 248 -0.05 -21.63 3.63
CA VAL A 248 0.89 -20.59 3.21
C VAL A 248 1.79 -20.17 4.37
N LEU A 249 1.30 -20.26 5.61
CA LEU A 249 2.01 -19.91 6.83
C LEU A 249 2.82 -21.09 7.42
N ASP A 250 3.18 -22.10 6.63
CA ASP A 250 4.02 -23.20 7.11
C ASP A 250 5.43 -22.72 7.55
N GLY A 251 6.29 -23.65 7.97
CA GLY A 251 7.63 -23.31 8.46
C GLY A 251 8.57 -22.69 7.42
N ARG A 252 8.23 -22.71 6.12
CA ARG A 252 9.00 -22.12 5.01
C ARG A 252 8.51 -20.73 4.62
N SER A 253 7.34 -20.33 5.12
CA SER A 253 6.70 -19.06 4.81
C SER A 253 7.62 -17.86 5.10
N VAL A 254 7.62 -16.87 4.21
CA VAL A 254 8.28 -15.57 4.42
C VAL A 254 7.34 -14.46 4.89
N VAL A 255 6.02 -14.75 4.99
CA VAL A 255 5.01 -13.78 5.37
C VAL A 255 5.28 -13.29 6.81
N ALA A 256 5.60 -12.01 6.93
CA ALA A 256 5.86 -11.34 8.20
C ALA A 256 4.62 -10.61 8.73
N THR A 257 3.75 -10.12 7.84
CA THR A 257 2.54 -9.39 8.20
C THR A 257 1.35 -9.99 7.47
N LEU A 258 0.34 -10.42 8.22
CA LEU A 258 -0.93 -10.89 7.69
C LEU A 258 -2.09 -10.11 8.33
N SER A 259 -2.87 -9.42 7.51
CA SER A 259 -4.13 -8.81 7.94
C SER A 259 -5.33 -9.56 7.38
N LEU A 260 -6.19 -10.04 8.28
CA LEU A 260 -7.51 -10.59 8.02
C LEU A 260 -8.59 -9.74 8.71
N TYR A 261 -8.31 -8.47 8.98
CA TYR A 261 -9.23 -7.53 9.60
C TYR A 261 -10.58 -7.49 8.86
N ASP A 262 -11.69 -7.46 9.61
CA ASP A 262 -13.06 -7.37 9.08
C ASP A 262 -13.35 -8.44 8.01
N ASN A 263 -13.39 -9.69 8.45
CA ASN A 263 -13.68 -10.86 7.63
C ASN A 263 -14.72 -11.75 8.34
N HIS A 264 -14.86 -12.99 7.90
CA HIS A 264 -15.80 -13.97 8.47
C HIS A 264 -15.05 -15.16 9.07
N VAL A 265 -13.90 -14.91 9.72
CA VAL A 265 -13.13 -15.96 10.38
C VAL A 265 -13.84 -16.36 11.66
N HIS A 266 -14.19 -17.64 11.79
CA HIS A 266 -14.81 -18.19 12.99
C HIS A 266 -13.83 -19.08 13.75
N ARG A 267 -14.32 -19.75 14.80
CA ARG A 267 -13.55 -20.64 15.66
C ARG A 267 -12.63 -21.61 14.90
N GLU A 268 -13.11 -22.28 13.85
CA GLU A 268 -12.30 -23.29 13.15
C GLU A 268 -11.19 -22.66 12.30
N GLY A 269 -11.40 -21.44 11.79
CA GLY A 269 -10.35 -20.62 11.19
C GLY A 269 -9.30 -20.22 12.22
N GLY A 270 -9.71 -19.78 13.42
CA GLY A 270 -8.81 -19.50 14.55
C GLY A 270 -7.94 -20.70 14.94
N ARG A 271 -8.55 -21.88 15.07
CA ARG A 271 -7.83 -23.15 15.31
C ARG A 271 -6.86 -23.51 14.19
N ALA A 272 -7.20 -23.22 12.94
CA ALA A 272 -6.29 -23.45 11.81
C ALA A 272 -5.06 -22.54 11.85
N LEU A 273 -5.25 -21.24 12.11
CA LEU A 273 -4.15 -20.29 12.31
C LEU A 273 -3.29 -20.67 13.50
N ALA A 274 -3.89 -21.02 14.62
CA ALA A 274 -3.17 -21.48 15.82
C ALA A 274 -2.21 -22.64 15.53
N ARG A 275 -2.64 -23.62 14.71
CA ARG A 275 -1.76 -24.74 14.32
C ARG A 275 -0.59 -24.28 13.46
N ALA A 276 -0.81 -23.37 12.52
CA ALA A 276 0.26 -22.83 11.68
C ALA A 276 1.26 -22.00 12.51
N LEU A 277 0.76 -21.13 13.40
CA LEU A 277 1.57 -20.24 14.23
C LEU A 277 2.55 -20.98 15.14
N ARG A 278 2.22 -22.18 15.65
CA ARG A 278 3.12 -22.95 16.52
C ARG A 278 4.47 -23.29 15.87
N GLY A 279 4.49 -23.47 14.55
CA GLY A 279 5.72 -23.80 13.80
C GLY A 279 6.24 -22.66 12.93
N ASN A 280 5.48 -21.58 12.79
CA ASN A 280 5.83 -20.45 11.95
C ASN A 280 6.89 -19.55 12.62
N LYS A 281 7.93 -19.20 11.88
CA LYS A 281 9.05 -18.37 12.36
C LYS A 281 9.12 -16.98 11.72
N SER A 282 8.25 -16.71 10.75
CA SER A 282 8.26 -15.49 9.94
C SER A 282 7.28 -14.44 10.43
N ILE A 283 6.03 -14.80 10.72
CA ILE A 283 4.97 -13.85 11.09
C ILE A 283 5.39 -13.07 12.34
N ARG A 284 5.38 -11.75 12.21
CA ARG A 284 5.61 -10.76 13.26
C ARG A 284 4.35 -10.00 13.60
N ASP A 285 3.43 -9.86 12.66
CA ASP A 285 2.18 -9.10 12.83
C ASP A 285 1.00 -9.89 12.28
N LEU A 286 0.02 -10.13 13.15
CA LEU A 286 -1.22 -10.80 12.81
C LEU A 286 -2.41 -9.95 13.28
N ASN A 287 -3.18 -9.45 12.32
CA ASN A 287 -4.39 -8.70 12.59
C ASN A 287 -5.64 -9.55 12.27
N LEU A 288 -6.41 -9.89 13.31
CA LEU A 288 -7.66 -10.63 13.24
C LEU A 288 -8.85 -9.81 13.72
N ARG A 289 -8.70 -8.49 13.90
CA ARG A 289 -9.75 -7.59 14.39
C ARG A 289 -11.07 -7.74 13.61
N LEU A 290 -12.21 -7.51 14.28
CA LEU A 290 -13.54 -7.58 13.67
C LEU A 290 -13.78 -8.92 12.94
N ASN A 291 -13.55 -10.03 13.63
CA ASN A 291 -13.92 -11.36 13.16
C ASN A 291 -14.86 -12.03 14.16
N ARG A 292 -15.14 -13.32 13.98
CA ARG A 292 -16.13 -14.09 14.76
C ARG A 292 -15.50 -15.32 15.39
N LEU A 293 -14.25 -15.18 15.84
CA LEU A 293 -13.48 -16.28 16.40
C LEU A 293 -14.20 -16.94 17.58
N GLY A 294 -14.87 -16.13 18.39
CA GLY A 294 -15.40 -16.53 19.69
C GLY A 294 -14.28 -16.86 20.67
N GLU A 295 -14.65 -17.04 21.93
CA GLU A 295 -13.71 -17.31 23.01
C GLU A 295 -12.79 -18.52 22.72
N GLU A 296 -13.34 -19.63 22.21
CA GLU A 296 -12.53 -20.81 21.88
C GLU A 296 -11.54 -20.56 20.71
N GLY A 297 -11.92 -19.75 19.73
CA GLY A 297 -11.07 -19.40 18.60
C GLY A 297 -9.92 -18.50 19.04
N CYS A 298 -10.23 -17.44 19.81
CA CYS A 298 -9.24 -16.55 20.39
C CYS A 298 -8.28 -17.29 21.32
N ARG A 299 -8.80 -18.10 22.25
CA ARG A 299 -7.99 -18.95 23.13
C ARG A 299 -7.04 -19.85 22.34
N SER A 300 -7.50 -20.44 21.23
CA SER A 300 -6.64 -21.29 20.39
C SER A 300 -5.45 -20.51 19.82
N VAL A 301 -5.69 -19.30 19.31
CA VAL A 301 -4.63 -18.41 18.79
C VAL A 301 -3.66 -18.02 19.90
N VAL A 302 -4.18 -17.64 21.08
CA VAL A 302 -3.37 -17.30 22.26
C VAL A 302 -2.53 -18.48 22.73
N ASP A 303 -3.11 -19.67 22.84
CA ASP A 303 -2.40 -20.89 23.26
C ASP A 303 -1.24 -21.25 22.31
N ALA A 304 -1.30 -20.87 21.04
CA ALA A 304 -0.20 -21.07 20.09
C ALA A 304 1.04 -20.22 20.44
N LEU A 305 0.86 -19.10 21.12
CA LEU A 305 1.95 -18.19 21.54
C LEU A 305 2.84 -18.77 22.63
N ARG A 306 2.44 -19.89 23.27
CA ARG A 306 3.33 -20.63 24.18
C ARG A 306 4.55 -21.22 23.47
N ALA A 307 4.41 -21.52 22.17
CA ALA A 307 5.46 -22.12 21.34
C ALA A 307 5.96 -21.18 20.23
N ASN A 308 5.18 -20.14 19.90
CA ASN A 308 5.58 -19.19 18.87
C ASN A 308 6.59 -18.17 19.44
N GLU A 309 7.73 -18.03 18.74
CA GLU A 309 8.84 -17.15 19.13
C GLU A 309 9.05 -15.99 18.13
N SER A 310 8.13 -15.80 17.18
CA SER A 310 8.23 -14.81 16.09
C SER A 310 7.26 -13.65 16.24
N LEU A 311 6.01 -13.92 16.66
CA LEU A 311 4.91 -12.96 16.67
C LEU A 311 5.17 -11.82 17.67
N ARG A 312 5.19 -10.59 17.15
CA ARG A 312 5.43 -9.35 17.90
C ARG A 312 4.17 -8.57 18.15
N ARG A 313 3.21 -8.61 17.21
CA ARG A 313 1.96 -7.85 17.28
C ARG A 313 0.79 -8.78 17.00
N LEU A 314 -0.19 -8.79 17.90
CA LEU A 314 -1.41 -9.56 17.76
C LEU A 314 -2.62 -8.66 18.03
N ASN A 315 -3.51 -8.56 17.05
CA ASN A 315 -4.79 -7.89 17.24
C ASN A 315 -5.94 -8.92 17.19
N LEU A 316 -6.63 -9.08 18.32
CA LEU A 316 -7.82 -9.91 18.53
C LEU A 316 -9.03 -9.06 18.96
N SER A 317 -9.00 -7.75 18.75
CA SER A 317 -10.12 -6.88 19.14
C SER A 317 -11.41 -7.25 18.42
N ALA A 318 -12.54 -7.07 19.10
CA ALA A 318 -13.88 -7.36 18.57
C ALA A 318 -14.00 -8.77 17.94
N ASN A 319 -13.78 -9.80 18.75
CA ASN A 319 -13.85 -11.21 18.34
C ASN A 319 -14.62 -12.11 19.32
N ASP A 320 -15.34 -11.52 20.27
CA ASP A 320 -16.02 -12.21 21.37
C ASP A 320 -15.05 -13.05 22.24
N ALA A 321 -13.85 -12.53 22.50
CA ALA A 321 -12.92 -13.12 23.47
C ALA A 321 -13.47 -12.96 24.90
N GLY A 322 -13.37 -14.03 25.69
CA GLY A 322 -13.89 -14.07 27.08
C GLY A 322 -12.80 -14.28 28.14
N GLU A 323 -13.23 -14.52 29.38
CA GLU A 323 -12.38 -14.80 30.54
C GLU A 323 -11.39 -15.97 30.29
N LEU A 324 -11.79 -17.03 29.57
CA LEU A 324 -10.88 -18.15 29.25
C LEU A 324 -9.76 -17.74 28.30
N THR A 325 -10.01 -16.76 27.43
CA THR A 325 -8.96 -16.18 26.57
C THR A 325 -8.01 -15.36 27.42
N ALA A 326 -8.52 -14.59 28.39
CA ALA A 326 -7.72 -13.78 29.31
C ALA A 326 -6.86 -14.64 30.23
N GLU A 327 -7.40 -15.73 30.78
CA GLU A 327 -6.66 -16.72 31.56
C GLU A 327 -5.51 -17.31 30.73
N ALA A 328 -5.81 -17.77 29.50
CA ALA A 328 -4.79 -18.30 28.59
C ALA A 328 -3.71 -17.26 28.27
N MET A 329 -4.11 -16.00 28.06
CA MET A 329 -3.18 -14.90 27.78
C MET A 329 -2.30 -14.59 28.99
N SER A 330 -2.84 -14.54 30.20
CA SER A 330 -2.05 -14.33 31.42
C SER A 330 -0.96 -15.40 31.57
N ALA A 331 -1.28 -16.67 31.29
CA ALA A 331 -0.32 -17.76 31.32
C ALA A 331 0.76 -17.65 30.22
N VAL A 332 0.39 -17.12 29.05
CA VAL A 332 1.34 -16.82 27.96
C VAL A 332 2.26 -15.67 28.35
N LEU A 333 1.72 -14.56 28.86
CA LEU A 333 2.47 -13.36 29.20
C LEU A 333 3.56 -13.63 30.25
N ARG A 334 3.34 -14.50 31.24
CA ARG A 334 4.40 -14.85 32.22
C ARG A 334 5.66 -15.48 31.60
N ARG A 335 5.56 -16.05 30.39
CA ARG A 335 6.64 -16.83 29.76
C ARG A 335 7.06 -16.33 28.39
N ASN A 336 6.17 -15.69 27.65
CA ASN A 336 6.45 -15.21 26.31
C ASN A 336 7.34 -13.97 26.38
N THR A 337 8.50 -14.06 25.72
CA THR A 337 9.53 -13.03 25.70
C THR A 337 9.61 -12.29 24.37
N VAL A 338 8.55 -12.39 23.55
CA VAL A 338 8.59 -11.99 22.14
C VAL A 338 7.50 -11.00 21.79
N LEU A 339 6.27 -11.21 22.26
CA LEU A 339 5.10 -10.39 21.99
C LEU A 339 5.28 -8.99 22.60
N ALA A 340 5.22 -7.97 21.74
CA ALA A 340 5.45 -6.58 22.10
C ALA A 340 4.15 -5.76 22.10
N GLU A 341 3.18 -6.10 21.27
CA GLU A 341 1.90 -5.38 21.19
C GLU A 341 0.73 -6.36 21.14
N LEU A 342 -0.25 -6.14 22.00
CA LEU A 342 -1.46 -6.95 22.09
C LEU A 342 -2.69 -6.04 22.14
N ASP A 343 -3.66 -6.31 21.28
CA ASP A 343 -4.96 -5.63 21.29
C ASP A 343 -6.07 -6.66 21.53
N LEU A 344 -6.74 -6.53 22.68
CA LEU A 344 -7.89 -7.31 23.12
C LEU A 344 -9.12 -6.42 23.34
N SER A 345 -9.10 -5.17 22.86
CA SER A 345 -10.20 -4.22 23.02
C SER A 345 -11.53 -4.71 22.41
N SER A 346 -12.65 -4.15 22.87
CA SER A 346 -14.00 -4.49 22.41
C SER A 346 -14.32 -6.00 22.49
N ASN A 347 -13.93 -6.65 23.58
CA ASN A 347 -14.22 -8.06 23.88
C ASN A 347 -14.95 -8.19 25.23
N ALA A 348 -15.16 -9.40 25.74
CA ALA A 348 -15.79 -9.65 27.04
C ALA A 348 -14.80 -10.26 28.04
N ILE A 349 -13.64 -9.61 28.22
CA ILE A 349 -12.55 -10.07 29.07
C ILE A 349 -12.94 -10.10 30.56
N GLY A 350 -13.71 -9.12 31.02
CA GLY A 350 -14.21 -9.02 32.40
C GLY A 350 -13.12 -8.66 33.42
N ASP A 351 -13.53 -8.16 34.59
CA ASP A 351 -12.63 -7.75 35.68
C ASP A 351 -11.70 -8.90 36.14
N VAL A 352 -12.21 -10.13 36.20
CA VAL A 352 -11.42 -11.31 36.56
C VAL A 352 -10.30 -11.56 35.54
N GLY A 353 -10.62 -11.47 34.24
CA GLY A 353 -9.65 -11.59 33.17
C GLY A 353 -8.63 -10.45 33.16
N GLY A 354 -9.10 -9.21 33.37
CA GLY A 354 -8.26 -8.01 33.50
C GLY A 354 -7.26 -8.11 34.66
N ALA A 355 -7.73 -8.54 35.84
CA ALA A 355 -6.88 -8.76 37.00
C ALA A 355 -5.82 -9.86 36.76
N ALA A 356 -6.18 -10.93 36.06
CA ALA A 356 -5.24 -12.00 35.70
C ALA A 356 -4.16 -11.51 34.73
N ILE A 357 -4.54 -10.73 33.72
CA ILE A 357 -3.59 -10.11 32.78
C ILE A 357 -2.66 -9.15 33.52
N ARG A 358 -3.20 -8.25 34.36
CA ARG A 358 -2.41 -7.33 35.19
C ARG A 358 -1.35 -8.07 36.02
N ALA A 359 -1.75 -9.11 36.74
CA ALA A 359 -0.83 -9.91 37.55
C ALA A 359 0.24 -10.64 36.74
N ALA A 360 0.01 -10.90 35.44
CA ALA A 360 1.02 -11.46 34.55
C ALA A 360 1.98 -10.40 34.02
N LEU A 361 1.54 -9.15 33.89
CA LEU A 361 2.38 -8.03 33.45
C LEU A 361 3.42 -7.61 34.48
N GLU A 362 3.18 -7.86 35.77
CA GLU A 362 4.19 -7.66 36.82
C GLU A 362 5.46 -8.50 36.58
N GLU A 363 5.33 -9.65 35.90
CA GLU A 363 6.43 -10.54 35.52
C GLU A 363 6.92 -10.32 34.08
N ASN A 364 6.10 -9.74 33.21
CA ASN A 364 6.42 -9.54 31.80
C ASN A 364 7.07 -8.16 31.56
N SER A 365 8.32 -8.16 31.11
CA SER A 365 9.07 -6.92 30.78
C SER A 365 9.16 -6.63 29.28
N VAL A 366 8.52 -7.44 28.44
CA VAL A 366 8.63 -7.38 26.97
C VAL A 366 7.45 -6.65 26.34
N LEU A 367 6.23 -6.90 26.81
CA LEU A 367 5.02 -6.28 26.27
C LEU A 367 5.12 -4.75 26.45
N ARG A 368 4.98 -4.03 25.35
CA ARG A 368 5.10 -2.57 25.28
C ARG A 368 3.78 -1.88 25.06
N ARG A 369 2.79 -2.57 24.49
CA ARG A 369 1.46 -2.03 24.26
C ARG A 369 0.40 -3.09 24.54
N LEU A 370 -0.61 -2.69 25.31
CA LEU A 370 -1.78 -3.48 25.59
C LEU A 370 -3.01 -2.59 25.47
N ASP A 371 -3.98 -2.98 24.64
CA ASP A 371 -5.29 -2.34 24.56
C ASP A 371 -6.38 -3.27 25.09
N LEU A 372 -7.09 -2.82 26.11
CA LEU A 372 -8.21 -3.51 26.76
C LEU A 372 -9.47 -2.64 26.80
N ARG A 373 -9.52 -1.52 26.08
CA ARG A 373 -10.69 -0.63 26.08
C ARG A 373 -11.94 -1.38 25.66
N ASP A 374 -13.08 -1.04 26.26
CA ASP A 374 -14.37 -1.68 25.97
C ASP A 374 -14.35 -3.20 26.15
N SER A 375 -13.50 -3.74 27.06
CA SER A 375 -13.39 -5.19 27.29
C SER A 375 -14.13 -5.71 28.53
N GLY A 376 -14.88 -4.85 29.21
CA GLY A 376 -15.54 -5.17 30.48
C GLY A 376 -14.57 -5.23 31.68
N VAL A 377 -13.40 -4.61 31.56
CA VAL A 377 -12.43 -4.40 32.64
C VAL A 377 -12.69 -3.03 33.26
N GLY A 378 -12.74 -2.94 34.59
CA GLY A 378 -12.95 -1.69 35.31
C GLY A 378 -11.93 -0.60 34.97
N THR A 379 -12.34 0.67 35.03
CA THR A 379 -11.50 1.82 34.65
C THR A 379 -10.21 1.95 35.48
N ASP A 380 -10.25 1.52 36.75
CA ASP A 380 -9.08 1.52 37.63
C ASP A 380 -8.04 0.47 37.19
N GLU A 381 -8.51 -0.63 36.60
CA GLU A 381 -7.68 -1.69 36.03
C GLU A 381 -7.11 -1.31 34.66
N GLU A 382 -7.90 -0.65 33.81
CA GLU A 382 -7.41 -0.12 32.53
C GLU A 382 -6.28 0.90 32.73
N ALA A 383 -6.45 1.84 33.67
CA ALA A 383 -5.44 2.85 33.98
C ALA A 383 -4.14 2.24 34.57
N ALA A 384 -4.24 1.14 35.32
CA ALA A 384 -3.08 0.44 35.86
C ALA A 384 -2.30 -0.36 34.81
N ILE A 385 -2.88 -0.57 33.62
CA ILE A 385 -2.33 -1.39 32.53
C ILE A 385 -1.68 -0.52 31.43
N GLU A 386 -1.77 0.81 31.48
CA GLU A 386 -1.14 1.72 30.51
C GLU A 386 0.40 1.66 30.54
N VAL A 387 0.97 0.77 29.73
CA VAL A 387 2.39 0.79 29.38
C VAL A 387 2.56 1.67 28.13
N GLY A 388 2.94 2.94 28.32
CA GLY A 388 3.56 3.79 27.29
C GLY A 388 2.62 4.48 26.30
N GLY A 389 2.68 5.81 26.28
CA GLY A 389 1.77 6.70 25.54
C GLY A 389 1.62 6.46 24.03
N TRP A 390 0.37 6.61 23.57
CA TRP A 390 -0.03 6.65 22.16
C TRP A 390 0.46 7.94 21.46
N PRO A 391 0.96 7.86 20.22
CA PRO A 391 0.68 8.89 19.25
C PRO A 391 -0.78 8.74 18.79
N ALA A 392 -1.54 9.82 18.90
CA ALA A 392 -2.85 9.91 18.28
C ALA A 392 -2.69 10.07 16.75
N ASN A 393 -3.59 9.37 16.03
CA ASN A 393 -3.89 9.42 14.59
C ASN A 393 -3.04 8.58 13.65
#